data_AF-A8P2K9-F1
#
_entry.id   AF-A8P2K9-F1
#
_cell.length_a   1.000
_cell.length_b   1.000
_cell.length_c   1.000
_cell.angle_alpha   90.00
_cell.angle_beta   90.00
_cell.angle_gamma   90.00
#
_symmetry.space_group_name_H-M   'P 1'
#
loop_
_entity.id
_entity.type
_entity.pdbx_description
1 polymer ?
#
loop_
_entity_poly.entity_id
_entity_poly.type
_entity_poly.pdbx_seq_one_letter_code
_entity_poly.pdbx_strand_id
1 'polypeptide(L)'
;MKLVGNGYNSDSAGSTLLSSPTTACPPQGISSRLPTSSHSFIHRSLLVTRHRQYQPQQMMSFTRLVLSALLFISSALVPYVVGQQPSQAAGCYACPVTDNLLTPLVGIPDLSLDPFSCVYGAFSPGTCTYSRTTGDLVADSNSGRCQARALDVCFLRRRNALPRSPKPPSPAAYEPKPRAMHVRKDLAGNKRDARAKHDSDIREHDFE
;
A
#
# COMPACT_ATOMS: atom_id res chain seq x y z
N MET A 1 -0.24 26.49 61.14
CA MET A 1 0.15 25.06 61.05
C MET A 1 1.20 24.93 59.96
N LYS A 2 2.44 24.62 60.36
CA LYS A 2 3.62 24.47 59.49
C LYS A 2 3.69 22.99 59.10
N LEU A 3 3.53 22.67 57.81
CA LEU A 3 3.82 21.32 57.31
C LEU A 3 5.26 21.28 56.81
N VAL A 4 6.03 20.50 57.54
CA VAL A 4 7.43 20.15 57.35
C VAL A 4 7.56 19.28 56.09
N GLY A 5 8.57 19.57 55.28
CA GLY A 5 8.89 18.85 54.06
C GLY A 5 9.53 17.49 54.34
N ASN A 6 9.23 16.52 53.47
CA ASN A 6 9.99 15.29 53.35
C ASN A 6 10.71 15.29 52.00
N GLY A 7 12.05 15.31 52.09
CA GLY A 7 12.93 15.03 50.97
C GLY A 7 12.81 13.56 50.57
N TYR A 8 12.65 13.33 49.27
CA TYR A 8 12.79 12.01 48.70
C TYR A 8 14.17 11.90 48.07
N ASN A 9 14.89 10.87 48.55
CA ASN A 9 16.21 10.48 48.13
C ASN A 9 16.25 10.07 46.65
N SER A 10 17.30 10.55 45.98
CA SER A 10 17.74 10.14 44.67
C SER A 10 18.47 8.82 44.77
N ASP A 11 17.78 7.70 44.56
CA ASP A 11 18.43 6.41 44.35
C ASP A 11 18.45 6.05 42.86
N SER A 12 19.65 6.23 42.31
CA SER A 12 20.15 5.74 41.03
C SER A 12 20.00 4.23 40.91
N ALA A 13 19.02 3.78 40.11
CA ALA A 13 18.91 2.39 39.68
C ALA A 13 19.58 2.20 38.31
N GLY A 14 20.45 1.21 38.26
CA GLY A 14 21.38 0.92 37.18
C GLY A 14 20.71 0.71 35.81
N SER A 15 21.34 1.30 34.80
CA SER A 15 21.12 0.95 33.40
C SER A 15 21.85 -0.37 33.10
N THR A 16 21.13 -1.48 33.18
CA THR A 16 21.61 -2.76 32.63
C THR A 16 21.34 -2.74 31.12
N LEU A 17 22.39 -2.55 30.34
CA LEU A 17 22.38 -2.66 28.88
C LEU A 17 22.06 -4.11 28.49
N LEU A 18 20.80 -4.37 28.12
CA LEU A 18 20.40 -5.63 27.50
C LEU A 18 20.76 -5.58 26.00
N SER A 19 21.84 -6.28 25.68
CA SER A 19 22.31 -6.58 24.33
C SER A 19 21.18 -7.21 23.51
N SER A 20 20.80 -6.56 22.40
CA SER A 20 19.82 -7.11 21.46
C SER A 20 20.43 -8.26 20.66
N PRO A 21 19.74 -9.40 20.49
CA PRO A 21 20.19 -10.43 19.56
C PRO A 21 19.94 -9.99 18.12
N THR A 22 21.00 -10.01 17.31
CA THR A 22 20.97 -9.88 15.86
C THR A 22 20.20 -11.04 15.24
N THR A 23 18.95 -10.82 14.86
CA THR A 23 18.15 -11.78 14.09
C THR A 23 18.65 -11.79 12.64
N ALA A 24 19.39 -12.85 12.29
CA ALA A 24 19.77 -13.17 10.92
C ALA A 24 18.53 -13.48 10.08
N CYS A 25 18.43 -12.84 8.91
CA CYS A 25 17.41 -13.15 7.91
C CYS A 25 17.67 -14.52 7.26
N PRO A 26 16.68 -15.42 7.16
CA PRO A 26 16.82 -16.63 6.35
C PRO A 26 16.72 -16.30 4.85
N PRO A 27 17.44 -17.05 3.99
CA PRO A 27 17.37 -16.89 2.53
C PRO A 27 16.01 -17.32 1.98
N GLN A 28 15.48 -16.53 1.05
CA GLN A 28 14.26 -16.82 0.31
C GLN A 28 14.50 -17.97 -0.67
N GLY A 29 13.86 -19.11 -0.41
CA GLY A 29 13.78 -20.25 -1.32
C GLY A 29 12.67 -20.05 -2.37
N ILE A 30 13.08 -19.65 -3.57
CA ILE A 30 12.70 -20.20 -4.89
C ILE A 30 11.44 -21.11 -4.85
N SER A 31 10.25 -20.62 -5.22
CA SER A 31 9.66 -20.62 -6.58
C SER A 31 9.70 -21.95 -7.34
N SER A 32 8.58 -22.69 -7.29
CA SER A 32 8.23 -23.68 -8.31
C SER A 32 6.72 -23.98 -8.34
N ARG A 33 6.08 -23.56 -9.44
CA ARG A 33 5.13 -24.26 -10.36
C ARG A 33 4.09 -25.20 -9.69
N LEU A 34 2.79 -25.18 -10.05
CA LEU A 34 2.21 -25.37 -11.38
C LEU A 34 0.73 -24.90 -11.44
N PRO A 35 0.23 -24.51 -12.62
CA PRO A 35 -1.19 -24.37 -12.94
C PRO A 35 -1.77 -25.62 -13.65
N THR A 36 -3.09 -25.83 -13.55
CA THR A 36 -4.04 -26.56 -14.45
C THR A 36 -5.27 -26.91 -13.60
N SER A 37 -6.53 -26.86 -14.02
CA SER A 37 -7.09 -27.15 -15.34
C SER A 37 -8.29 -26.25 -15.68
N SER A 38 -8.27 -25.82 -16.92
CA SER A 38 -9.35 -25.18 -17.67
C SER A 38 -10.41 -26.22 -18.05
N HIS A 39 -11.69 -25.96 -17.79
CA HIS A 39 -12.79 -26.62 -18.50
C HIS A 39 -13.56 -25.57 -19.30
N SER A 40 -13.33 -25.57 -20.61
CA SER A 40 -14.04 -24.76 -21.60
C SER A 40 -15.19 -25.58 -22.17
N PHE A 41 -16.41 -25.09 -22.01
CA PHE A 41 -17.59 -25.62 -22.70
C PHE A 41 -17.74 -24.90 -24.04
N ILE A 42 -17.73 -25.68 -25.10
CA ILE A 42 -17.83 -25.25 -26.50
C ILE A 42 -19.31 -24.97 -26.82
N HIS A 43 -19.66 -23.71 -27.07
CA HIS A 43 -20.91 -23.35 -27.75
C HIS A 43 -20.66 -23.27 -29.26
N ARG A 44 -21.21 -24.23 -30.01
CA ARG A 44 -21.32 -24.17 -31.48
C ARG A 44 -22.45 -23.22 -31.87
N SER A 45 -22.11 -22.10 -32.50
CA SER A 45 -23.06 -21.24 -33.20
C SER A 45 -22.83 -21.36 -34.71
N LEU A 46 -23.89 -21.76 -35.43
CA LEU A 46 -23.92 -21.89 -36.88
C LEU A 46 -23.93 -20.51 -37.54
N LEU A 47 -22.89 -20.19 -38.30
CA LEU A 47 -22.79 -18.99 -39.14
C LEU A 47 -23.49 -19.24 -40.48
N VAL A 48 -24.57 -18.49 -40.72
CA VAL A 48 -25.22 -18.34 -42.03
C VAL A 48 -24.56 -17.17 -42.75
N THR A 49 -23.77 -17.46 -43.79
CA THR A 49 -23.16 -16.45 -44.67
C THR A 49 -24.11 -16.07 -45.80
N ARG A 50 -24.63 -14.84 -45.79
CA ARG A 50 -25.27 -14.21 -46.95
C ARG A 50 -24.30 -13.21 -47.59
N HIS A 51 -23.89 -13.47 -48.83
CA HIS A 51 -23.18 -12.52 -49.67
C HIS A 51 -24.13 -11.39 -50.10
N ARG A 52 -23.80 -10.14 -49.75
CA ARG A 52 -24.38 -8.94 -50.38
C ARG A 52 -23.33 -8.30 -51.28
N GLN A 53 -23.74 -8.04 -52.52
CA GLN A 53 -22.98 -7.28 -53.51
C GLN A 53 -22.76 -5.83 -53.02
N TYR A 54 -21.53 -5.35 -53.21
CA TYR A 54 -21.07 -4.03 -52.77
C TYR A 54 -21.15 -3.03 -53.94
N GLN A 55 -21.87 -1.91 -53.73
CA GLN A 55 -21.97 -0.80 -54.69
C GLN A 55 -20.97 0.33 -54.29
N PRO A 56 -20.07 0.78 -55.18
CA PRO A 56 -18.93 1.65 -54.82
C PRO A 56 -19.23 3.16 -54.71
N GLN A 57 -20.48 3.61 -54.82
CA GLN A 57 -20.80 5.05 -54.92
C GLN A 57 -20.97 5.78 -53.56
N GLN A 58 -20.86 5.09 -52.42
CA GLN A 58 -21.13 5.68 -51.10
C GLN A 58 -19.89 6.03 -50.25
N MET A 59 -18.67 5.83 -50.77
CA MET A 59 -17.46 5.89 -49.93
C MET A 59 -17.06 7.29 -49.43
N MET A 60 -17.64 8.39 -49.94
CA MET A 60 -17.25 9.74 -49.52
C MET A 60 -17.97 10.28 -48.27
N SER A 61 -19.12 9.73 -47.88
CA SER A 61 -19.81 10.16 -46.65
C SER A 61 -19.38 9.37 -45.40
N PHE A 62 -18.89 8.13 -45.57
CA PHE A 62 -18.45 7.31 -44.43
C PHE A 62 -17.16 7.81 -43.80
N THR A 63 -16.23 8.38 -44.57
CA THR A 63 -14.95 8.87 -44.04
C THR A 63 -15.13 10.03 -43.05
N ARG A 64 -16.13 10.89 -43.26
CA ARG A 64 -16.45 11.99 -42.32
C ARG A 64 -17.04 11.49 -41.00
N LEU A 65 -17.91 10.47 -41.05
CA LEU A 65 -18.49 9.85 -39.85
C LEU A 65 -17.45 9.09 -39.02
N VAL A 66 -16.51 8.41 -39.68
CA VAL A 66 -15.43 7.67 -39.01
C VAL A 66 -14.46 8.63 -38.31
N LEU A 67 -14.13 9.76 -38.92
CA LEU A 67 -13.25 10.76 -38.31
C LEU A 67 -13.89 11.43 -37.07
N SER A 68 -15.19 11.72 -37.11
CA SER A 68 -15.90 12.28 -35.95
C SER A 68 -16.03 11.26 -34.80
N ALA A 69 -16.21 9.97 -35.12
CA ALA A 69 -16.25 8.92 -34.12
C ALA A 69 -14.90 8.70 -33.43
N LEU A 70 -13.78 8.77 -34.19
CA LEU A 70 -12.42 8.67 -33.64
C LEU A 70 -12.08 9.81 -32.67
N LEU A 71 -12.53 11.03 -32.96
CA LEU A 71 -12.32 12.17 -32.05
C LEU A 71 -13.12 12.03 -30.74
N PHE A 72 -14.35 11.51 -30.78
CA PHE A 72 -15.14 11.25 -29.57
C PHE A 72 -14.56 10.15 -28.68
N ILE A 73 -13.95 9.11 -29.25
CA ILE A 73 -13.31 8.03 -28.48
C ILE A 73 -12.05 8.54 -27.76
N SER A 74 -11.36 9.52 -28.33
CA SER A 74 -10.10 10.05 -27.79
C SER A 74 -10.26 10.80 -26.47
N SER A 75 -11.43 11.42 -26.21
CA SER A 75 -11.71 12.12 -24.94
C SER A 75 -12.03 11.19 -23.76
N ALA A 76 -12.33 9.91 -24.00
CA ALA A 76 -12.66 8.95 -22.94
C ALA A 76 -11.40 8.35 -22.26
N LEU A 77 -10.20 8.65 -22.75
CA LEU A 77 -8.94 8.08 -22.28
C LEU A 77 -8.12 9.03 -21.41
N VAL A 78 -8.68 10.15 -20.92
CA VAL A 78 -8.00 10.93 -19.88
C VAL A 78 -7.96 10.06 -18.62
N PRO A 79 -6.77 9.61 -18.16
CA PRO A 79 -6.70 8.85 -16.92
C PRO A 79 -7.10 9.80 -15.80
N TYR A 80 -8.28 9.56 -15.23
CA TYR A 80 -8.65 10.15 -13.96
C TYR A 80 -7.59 9.73 -12.95
N VAL A 81 -6.68 10.64 -12.62
CA VAL A 81 -5.86 10.54 -11.43
C VAL A 81 -6.82 10.76 -10.26
N VAL A 82 -7.53 9.69 -9.88
CA VAL A 82 -8.21 9.60 -8.61
C VAL A 82 -7.13 9.81 -7.56
N GLY A 83 -7.15 10.98 -6.91
CA GLY A 83 -6.31 11.27 -5.76
C GLY A 83 -6.41 10.06 -4.82
N GLN A 84 -5.25 9.48 -4.47
CA GLN A 84 -5.14 8.24 -3.71
C GLN A 84 -6.15 8.24 -2.56
N GLN A 85 -7.29 7.60 -2.81
CA GLN A 85 -8.32 7.40 -1.81
C GLN A 85 -7.64 6.62 -0.68
N PRO A 86 -7.74 7.07 0.58
CA PRO A 86 -7.11 6.35 1.68
C PRO A 86 -7.52 4.88 1.55
N SER A 87 -6.49 4.04 1.32
CA SER A 87 -6.62 2.59 1.15
C SER A 87 -7.75 2.08 2.04
N GLN A 88 -8.76 1.44 1.42
CA GLN A 88 -9.87 0.81 2.12
C GLN A 88 -9.33 0.23 3.43
N ALA A 89 -9.85 0.77 4.54
CA ALA A 89 -9.29 0.66 5.88
C ALA A 89 -8.59 -0.69 6.06
N ALA A 90 -7.26 -0.67 6.14
CA ALA A 90 -6.50 -1.88 6.43
C ALA A 90 -7.04 -2.44 7.74
N GLY A 91 -7.86 -3.49 7.66
CA GLY A 91 -8.52 -4.09 8.81
C GLY A 91 -7.47 -4.38 9.87
N CYS A 92 -7.66 -3.85 11.08
CA CYS A 92 -6.75 -4.10 12.19
C CYS A 92 -7.34 -5.15 13.14
N TYR A 93 -7.93 -6.20 12.60
CA TYR A 93 -8.37 -7.32 13.41
C TYR A 93 -7.33 -8.42 13.35
N ALA A 94 -7.15 -9.09 14.48
CA ALA A 94 -6.28 -10.26 14.60
C ALA A 94 -7.07 -11.39 15.26
N CYS A 95 -6.66 -12.63 14.99
CA CYS A 95 -7.19 -13.77 15.71
C CYS A 95 -6.94 -13.65 17.22
N PRO A 96 -7.93 -13.88 18.07
CA PRO A 96 -7.71 -14.07 19.50
C PRO A 96 -6.65 -15.14 19.75
N VAL A 97 -5.81 -14.96 20.78
CA VAL A 97 -4.72 -15.91 21.10
C VAL A 97 -5.28 -17.29 21.50
N THR A 98 -6.46 -17.30 22.12
CA THR A 98 -7.17 -18.51 22.53
C THR A 98 -8.65 -18.42 22.18
N ASP A 99 -9.32 -19.57 22.07
CA ASP A 99 -10.78 -19.64 21.96
C ASP A 99 -11.48 -19.50 23.34
N ASN A 100 -12.80 -19.67 23.41
CA ASN A 100 -13.57 -19.58 24.66
C ASN A 100 -13.23 -20.68 25.68
N LEU A 101 -12.58 -21.76 25.26
CA LEU A 101 -12.13 -22.85 26.12
C LEU A 101 -10.62 -22.80 26.38
N LEU A 102 -9.98 -21.65 26.13
CA LEU A 102 -8.54 -21.44 26.30
C LEU A 102 -7.68 -22.32 25.39
N THR A 103 -8.25 -22.85 24.30
CA THR A 103 -7.49 -23.60 23.28
C THR A 103 -6.65 -22.62 22.47
N PRO A 104 -5.32 -22.83 22.35
CA PRO A 104 -4.45 -21.88 21.67
C PRO A 104 -4.62 -21.87 20.15
N LEU A 105 -4.38 -20.71 19.54
CA LEU A 105 -4.30 -20.54 18.09
C LEU A 105 -3.14 -21.38 17.52
N VAL A 106 -3.41 -22.10 16.43
CA VAL A 106 -2.44 -22.94 15.73
C VAL A 106 -2.20 -22.35 14.35
N GLY A 107 -0.99 -21.82 14.16
CA GLY A 107 -0.56 -21.23 12.89
C GLY A 107 -0.76 -19.72 12.81
N ILE A 108 -0.24 -19.14 11.73
CA ILE A 108 -0.33 -17.71 11.43
C ILE A 108 -1.53 -17.51 10.49
N PRO A 109 -2.55 -16.74 10.88
CA PRO A 109 -3.71 -16.51 10.04
C PRO A 109 -3.36 -15.60 8.85
N ASP A 110 -3.97 -15.87 7.69
CA ASP A 110 -3.88 -14.97 6.54
C ASP A 110 -4.90 -13.83 6.68
N LEU A 111 -4.44 -12.71 7.25
CA LEU A 111 -5.25 -11.51 7.46
C LEU A 111 -5.49 -10.69 6.18
N SER A 112 -4.97 -11.15 5.03
CA SER A 112 -5.24 -10.50 3.73
C SER A 112 -6.61 -10.87 3.16
N LEU A 113 -7.20 -11.98 3.62
CA LEU A 113 -8.50 -12.49 3.22
C LEU A 113 -9.65 -11.79 3.97
N ASP A 114 -10.83 -11.74 3.36
CA ASP A 114 -12.08 -11.31 4.00
C ASP A 114 -13.22 -12.26 3.59
N PRO A 115 -13.77 -13.08 4.50
CA PRO A 115 -13.38 -13.22 5.91
C PRO A 115 -12.00 -13.89 6.07
N PHE A 116 -11.34 -13.64 7.21
CA PHE A 116 -10.09 -14.34 7.59
C PHE A 116 -10.38 -15.48 8.58
N SER A 117 -9.55 -16.52 8.52
CA SER A 117 -9.74 -17.76 9.30
C SER A 117 -8.70 -17.92 10.40
N CYS A 118 -9.15 -18.32 11.59
CA CYS A 118 -8.35 -18.62 12.77
C CYS A 118 -8.53 -20.09 13.13
N VAL A 119 -7.45 -20.87 13.19
CA VAL A 119 -7.49 -22.29 13.54
C VAL A 119 -7.01 -22.48 14.98
N TYR A 120 -7.80 -23.15 15.82
CA TYR A 120 -7.51 -23.39 17.23
C TYR A 120 -7.37 -24.87 17.52
N GLY A 121 -6.39 -25.22 18.36
CA GLY A 121 -6.15 -26.60 18.81
C GLY A 121 -5.35 -27.46 17.83
N ALA A 122 -4.38 -28.22 18.35
CA ALA A 122 -3.51 -29.07 17.54
C ALA A 122 -4.14 -30.45 17.24
N PHE A 123 -4.82 -31.04 18.23
CA PHE A 123 -5.36 -32.41 18.13
C PHE A 123 -6.79 -32.47 17.60
N SER A 124 -7.59 -31.43 17.83
CA SER A 124 -8.96 -31.29 17.34
C SER A 124 -9.11 -29.87 16.77
N PRO A 125 -8.59 -29.62 15.56
CA PRO A 125 -8.57 -28.28 15.00
C PRO A 125 -9.99 -27.78 14.76
N GLY A 126 -10.35 -26.70 15.44
CA GLY A 126 -11.57 -25.94 15.19
C GLY A 126 -11.25 -24.66 14.44
N THR A 127 -12.13 -24.23 13.54
CA THR A 127 -11.91 -23.01 12.74
C THR A 127 -12.94 -21.95 13.09
N CYS A 128 -12.49 -20.73 13.33
CA CYS A 128 -13.32 -19.55 13.52
C CYS A 128 -13.05 -18.56 12.38
N THR A 129 -14.09 -18.09 11.70
CA THR A 129 -13.92 -17.11 10.61
C THR A 129 -14.51 -15.77 11.03
N TYR A 130 -13.77 -14.69 10.78
CA TYR A 130 -14.14 -13.35 11.22
C TYR A 130 -14.13 -12.37 10.04
N SER A 131 -15.01 -11.37 10.10
CA SER A 131 -15.02 -10.27 9.14
C SER A 131 -13.77 -9.42 9.30
N ARG A 132 -13.08 -9.13 8.20
CA ARG A 132 -11.94 -8.21 8.21
C ARG A 132 -12.35 -6.77 8.48
N THR A 133 -13.60 -6.41 8.15
CA THR A 133 -14.11 -5.04 8.28
C THR A 133 -14.69 -4.73 9.65
N THR A 134 -15.43 -5.66 10.25
CA THR A 134 -16.10 -5.42 11.54
C THR A 134 -15.47 -6.18 12.70
N GLY A 135 -14.68 -7.21 12.41
CA GLY A 135 -14.15 -8.13 13.40
C GLY A 135 -15.20 -9.09 13.96
N ASP A 136 -16.45 -9.06 13.50
CA ASP A 136 -17.49 -9.96 14.00
C ASP A 136 -17.29 -11.39 13.47
N LEU A 137 -17.70 -12.38 14.26
CA LEU A 137 -17.69 -13.79 13.88
C LEU A 137 -18.67 -14.03 12.72
N VAL A 138 -18.16 -14.60 11.62
CA VAL A 138 -18.91 -14.93 10.40
C VAL A 138 -19.37 -16.39 10.42
N ALA A 139 -18.48 -17.31 10.79
CA ALA A 139 -18.81 -18.72 10.95
C ALA A 139 -18.01 -19.37 12.08
N ASP A 140 -18.71 -20.20 12.86
CA ASP A 140 -18.15 -21.04 13.93
C ASP A 140 -18.10 -22.49 13.45
N SER A 141 -16.89 -22.93 13.08
CA SER A 141 -16.56 -24.33 12.80
C SER A 141 -15.72 -24.91 13.94
N ASN A 142 -15.96 -24.48 15.18
CA ASN A 142 -15.29 -24.92 16.41
C ASN A 142 -16.32 -25.26 17.51
N SER A 143 -17.49 -25.80 17.14
CA SER A 143 -18.51 -26.30 18.09
C SER A 143 -18.98 -25.25 19.13
N GLY A 144 -19.12 -23.99 18.76
CA GLY A 144 -19.57 -22.93 19.67
C GLY A 144 -18.46 -22.33 20.54
N ARG A 145 -17.20 -22.68 20.28
CA ARG A 145 -16.04 -22.23 21.07
C ARG A 145 -15.43 -20.95 20.54
N CYS A 146 -15.88 -20.46 19.38
CA CYS A 146 -15.35 -19.22 18.81
C CYS A 146 -15.76 -18.00 19.64
N GLN A 147 -14.83 -17.05 19.78
CA GLN A 147 -15.17 -15.75 20.37
C GLN A 147 -16.15 -15.03 19.44
N ALA A 148 -17.04 -14.21 20.00
CA ALA A 148 -18.00 -13.46 19.18
C ALA A 148 -17.33 -12.40 18.28
N ARG A 149 -16.11 -11.94 18.66
CA ARG A 149 -15.35 -10.91 17.95
C ARG A 149 -13.86 -11.23 17.93
N ALA A 150 -13.21 -10.84 16.84
CA ALA A 150 -11.76 -10.80 16.71
C ALA A 150 -11.15 -9.69 17.58
N LEU A 151 -9.83 -9.79 17.81
CA LEU A 151 -9.08 -8.83 18.61
C LEU A 151 -8.83 -7.55 17.79
N ASP A 152 -9.31 -6.40 18.27
CA ASP A 152 -9.01 -5.10 17.67
C ASP A 152 -7.60 -4.63 18.03
N VAL A 153 -6.67 -4.75 17.07
CA VAL A 153 -5.30 -4.25 17.17
C VAL A 153 -5.12 -2.84 16.58
N CYS A 154 -6.16 -2.19 16.06
CA CYS A 154 -6.08 -0.81 15.56
C CYS A 154 -5.68 0.13 16.71
N PHE A 155 -6.20 -0.12 17.91
CA PHE A 155 -5.90 0.73 19.07
C PHE A 155 -4.40 0.71 19.43
N LEU A 156 -3.79 -0.47 19.43
CA LEU A 156 -2.36 -0.63 19.70
C LEU A 156 -1.52 0.03 18.60
N ARG A 157 -1.90 -0.14 17.33
CA ARG A 157 -1.25 0.54 16.21
C ARG A 157 -1.35 2.06 16.31
N ARG A 158 -2.49 2.60 16.72
CA ARG A 158 -2.69 4.06 16.88
C ARG A 158 -1.84 4.63 18.02
N ARG A 159 -1.66 3.88 19.11
CA ARG A 159 -0.82 4.32 20.25
C ARG A 159 0.68 4.23 19.97
N ASN A 160 1.10 3.22 19.21
CA ASN A 160 2.50 3.01 18.87
C ASN A 160 2.93 3.79 17.61
N ALA A 161 2.00 4.42 16.90
CA ALA A 161 2.36 5.39 15.88
C ALA A 161 3.10 6.53 16.58
N LEU A 162 4.37 6.74 16.21
CA LEU A 162 5.11 7.89 16.69
C LEU A 162 4.25 9.15 16.48
N PRO A 163 4.23 10.09 17.44
CA PRO A 163 3.55 11.35 17.24
C PRO A 163 3.99 11.87 15.88
N ARG A 164 3.01 12.15 15.00
CA ARG A 164 3.31 12.71 13.68
C ARG A 164 4.23 13.90 13.93
N SER A 165 5.37 13.92 13.25
CA SER A 165 6.28 15.05 13.34
C SER A 165 5.46 16.34 13.17
N PRO A 166 5.76 17.40 13.97
CA PRO A 166 5.05 18.66 13.86
C PRO A 166 4.93 19.02 12.39
N LYS A 167 3.70 19.23 11.92
CA LYS A 167 3.47 19.57 10.52
C LYS A 167 4.38 20.75 10.22
N PRO A 168 5.27 20.67 9.22
CA PRO A 168 6.13 21.80 8.92
C PRO A 168 5.22 23.01 8.71
N PRO A 169 5.61 24.19 9.22
CA PRO A 169 4.85 25.40 8.96
C PRO A 169 4.61 25.48 7.45
N SER A 170 3.37 25.81 7.06
CA SER A 170 2.98 25.81 5.65
C SER A 170 4.04 26.57 4.81
N PRO A 171 4.28 26.23 3.54
CA PRO A 171 5.26 26.93 2.71
C PRO A 171 5.06 28.45 2.68
N ALA A 172 3.82 28.91 2.87
CA ALA A 172 3.47 30.33 2.98
C ALA A 172 3.91 31.00 4.30
N ALA A 173 4.14 30.22 5.36
CA ALA A 173 4.66 30.68 6.64
C ALA A 173 6.19 30.62 6.73
N TYR A 174 6.86 30.05 5.72
CA TYR A 174 8.32 30.06 5.65
C TYR A 174 8.77 31.32 4.92
N GLU A 175 9.10 32.36 5.69
CA GLU A 175 9.79 33.51 5.12
C GLU A 175 11.13 33.01 4.55
N PRO A 176 11.35 33.10 3.22
CA PRO A 176 12.55 32.53 2.63
C PRO A 176 13.77 33.26 3.18
N LYS A 177 14.57 32.54 3.97
CA LYS A 177 15.78 33.10 4.60
C LYS A 177 16.62 33.77 3.51
N PRO A 178 16.90 35.09 3.59
CA PRO A 178 17.55 35.84 2.52
C PRO A 178 18.91 35.24 2.14
N ARG A 179 19.63 34.70 3.14
CA ARG A 179 20.89 33.96 2.92
C ARG A 179 20.72 32.72 2.06
N ALA A 180 19.68 31.92 2.28
CA ALA A 180 19.43 30.73 1.46
C ALA A 180 19.04 31.10 0.02
N MET A 181 18.40 32.26 -0.17
CA MET A 181 18.05 32.78 -1.48
C MET A 181 19.29 33.27 -2.26
N HIS A 182 20.22 33.96 -1.59
CA HIS A 182 21.50 34.36 -2.20
C HIS A 182 22.35 33.17 -2.57
N VAL A 183 22.52 32.18 -1.68
CA VAL A 183 23.29 30.96 -2.00
C VAL A 183 22.70 30.23 -3.20
N ARG A 184 21.37 30.14 -3.33
CA ARG A 184 20.72 29.56 -4.52
C ARG A 184 20.98 30.36 -5.79
N LYS A 185 21.00 31.69 -5.70
CA LYS A 185 21.32 32.58 -6.82
C LYS A 185 22.77 32.40 -7.26
N ASP A 186 23.70 32.34 -6.31
CA ASP A 186 25.13 32.18 -6.58
C ASP A 186 25.44 30.81 -7.17
N LEU A 187 24.84 29.74 -6.63
CA LEU A 187 24.95 28.40 -7.20
C LEU A 187 24.40 28.32 -8.63
N ALA A 188 23.30 29.03 -8.91
CA ALA A 188 22.73 29.09 -10.25
C ALA A 188 23.63 29.88 -11.22
N GLY A 189 24.28 30.95 -10.74
CA GLY A 189 25.27 31.71 -11.50
C GLY A 189 26.51 30.87 -11.83
N ASN A 190 27.16 30.33 -10.80
CA ASN A 190 28.37 29.50 -10.95
C ASN A 190 28.15 28.30 -11.87
N LYS A 191 26.95 27.68 -11.85
CA LYS A 191 26.61 26.58 -12.76
C LYS A 191 26.52 27.02 -14.23
N ARG A 192 26.05 28.24 -14.50
CA ARG A 192 25.98 28.80 -15.86
C ARG A 192 27.38 29.11 -16.37
N ASP A 193 28.22 29.73 -15.53
CA ASP A 193 29.59 30.07 -15.89
C ASP A 193 30.44 28.82 -16.16
N ALA A 194 30.30 27.79 -15.32
CA ALA A 194 30.96 26.50 -15.53
C ALA A 194 30.54 25.83 -16.86
N ARG A 195 29.27 25.95 -17.25
CA ARG A 195 28.79 25.44 -18.56
C ARG A 195 29.35 26.24 -19.73
N ALA A 196 29.40 27.57 -19.61
CA ALA A 196 29.96 28.42 -20.66
C ALA A 196 31.44 28.11 -20.90
N LYS A 197 32.21 27.90 -19.82
CA LYS A 197 33.61 27.49 -19.93
C LYS A 197 33.77 26.11 -20.57
N HIS A 198 32.93 25.15 -20.19
CA HIS A 198 32.98 23.81 -20.80
C HIS A 198 32.66 23.84 -22.30
N ASP A 199 31.71 24.67 -22.74
CA ASP A 199 31.40 24.84 -24.17
C ASP A 199 32.53 25.53 -24.96
N SER A 200 33.29 26.45 -24.35
CA SER A 200 34.46 27.05 -25.00
C SER A 200 35.60 26.04 -25.17
N ASP A 201 35.84 25.20 -24.16
CA ASP A 201 36.90 24.19 -24.20
C ASP A 201 36.62 23.13 -25.29
N ILE A 202 35.35 22.75 -25.52
CA ILE A 202 34.97 21.86 -26.62
C ILE A 202 35.26 22.50 -27.98
N ARG A 203 34.93 23.79 -28.14
CA ARG A 203 35.07 24.48 -29.44
C ARG A 203 36.53 24.62 -29.87
N GLU A 204 37.47 24.73 -28.94
CA GLU A 204 38.90 24.77 -29.25
C GLU A 204 39.44 23.40 -29.70
N HIS A 205 38.84 22.30 -29.23
CA HIS A 205 39.31 20.95 -29.54
C HIS A 205 38.87 20.44 -30.93
N ASP A 206 37.91 21.10 -31.59
CA ASP A 206 37.40 20.74 -32.92
C ASP A 206 38.19 21.39 -34.08
N PHE A 207 39.20 22.23 -33.78
CA PHE A 207 39.98 22.98 -34.78
C PHE A 207 41.42 22.46 -35.02
N GLU A 208 41.82 21.36 -34.37
CA GLU A 208 43.06 20.62 -34.66
C GLU A 208 42.78 19.32 -35.44
#